data_AF-A0AA43UG79-F1
#
_entry.id   AF-A0AA43UG79-F1
#
_cell.length_a   1.000
_cell.length_b   1.000
_cell.length_c   1.000
_cell.angle_alpha   90.00
_cell.angle_beta   90.00
_cell.angle_gamma   90.00
#
_symmetry.space_group_name_H-M   'P 1'
#
loop_
_entity.id
_entity.type
_entity.pdbx_description
1 polymer ?
#
loop_
_entity_poly.entity_id
_entity_poly.type
_entity_poly.pdbx_seq_one_letter_code
_entity_poly.pdbx_strand_id
1 'polypeptide(L)'
;MSDIAAFVRRNCLIYFRDKSSVIFSLMGALIVILLYLIFLRNMLVDSIIGSMPASFPYEEGAVKGMVDAWVLSGVIAIVSVTTTAGAFQTMVQDKVDGKYLDGLMTTMSPLKISVSYVLSTFVIGLIMSVITFIISVIFLIASGTEV
;
A
#
# COMPACT_ATOMS: atom_id res chain seq x y z
N MET A 1 27.15 12.50 -8.69
CA MET A 1 26.16 11.40 -8.69
C MET A 1 25.50 11.17 -7.32
N SER A 2 25.74 12.02 -6.32
CA SER A 2 25.26 11.88 -4.94
C SER A 2 23.96 12.63 -4.60
N ASP A 3 23.64 13.71 -5.31
CA ASP A 3 22.68 14.70 -4.80
C ASP A 3 21.23 14.22 -4.90
N ILE A 4 20.89 13.55 -6.00
CA ILE A 4 19.56 12.93 -6.19
C ILE A 4 19.35 11.81 -5.16
N ALA A 5 20.35 10.96 -4.96
CA ALA A 5 20.29 9.87 -3.99
C ALA A 5 20.15 10.41 -2.55
N ALA A 6 20.84 11.49 -2.21
CA ALA A 6 20.72 12.16 -0.92
C ALA A 6 19.31 12.73 -0.70
N PHE A 7 18.73 13.38 -1.72
CA PHE A 7 17.35 13.90 -1.66
C PHE A 7 16.31 12.78 -1.54
N VAL A 8 16.49 11.69 -2.30
CA VAL A 8 15.63 10.51 -2.22
C VAL A 8 15.67 9.92 -0.80
N ARG A 9 16.88 9.75 -0.24
CA ARG A 9 17.05 9.26 1.13
C ARG A 9 16.39 10.19 2.15
N ARG A 10 16.53 11.51 2.00
CA ARG A 10 15.85 12.51 2.85
C ARG A 10 14.33 12.31 2.80
N ASN A 11 13.74 12.25 1.62
CA ASN A 11 12.29 12.11 1.45
C ASN A 11 11.76 10.80 2.04
N CYS A 12 12.47 9.68 1.80
CA CYS A 12 12.12 8.40 2.42
C CYS A 12 12.18 8.48 3.96
N LEU A 13 13.24 9.06 4.52
CA LEU A 13 13.37 9.19 5.97
C LEU A 13 12.31 10.11 6.58
N ILE A 14 11.93 11.20 5.92
CA ILE A 14 10.86 12.09 6.38
C ILE A 14 9.54 11.32 6.47
N TYR A 15 9.20 10.57 5.42
CA TYR A 15 7.99 9.75 5.40
C TYR A 15 7.98 8.69 6.52
N PHE A 16 9.04 7.88 6.64
CA PHE A 16 9.09 6.81 7.65
C PHE A 16 9.22 7.32 9.09
N ARG A 17 9.75 8.54 9.29
CA ARG A 17 9.84 9.17 10.61
C ARG A 17 8.50 9.76 11.06
N ASP A 18 7.63 10.13 10.13
CA ASP A 18 6.28 10.59 10.40
C ASP A 18 5.30 9.40 10.52
N LYS A 19 5.12 8.93 11.75
CA LYS A 19 4.20 7.82 12.06
C LYS A 19 2.76 8.09 11.60
N SER A 20 2.32 9.34 11.67
CA SER A 20 0.97 9.74 11.27
C SER A 20 0.80 9.58 9.76
N SER A 21 1.79 9.99 8.97
CA SER A 21 1.79 9.82 7.51
C SER A 21 1.75 8.34 7.11
N VAL A 22 2.53 7.48 7.77
CA VAL A 22 2.52 6.04 7.52
C VAL A 22 1.16 5.42 7.84
N ILE A 23 0.58 5.70 9.01
CA ILE A 23 -0.73 5.17 9.40
C ILE A 23 -1.83 5.67 8.45
N PHE A 24 -1.80 6.97 8.11
CA PHE A 24 -2.80 7.56 7.23
C PHE A 24 -2.76 6.95 5.83
N SER A 25 -1.57 6.60 5.35
CA SER A 25 -1.41 5.92 4.06
C SER A 25 -2.00 4.51 4.04
N LEU A 26 -2.12 3.85 5.19
CA LEU A 26 -2.74 2.53 5.34
C LEU A 26 -4.22 2.59 5.72
N MET A 27 -4.75 3.77 6.02
CA MET A 27 -6.12 3.94 6.52
C MET A 27 -7.17 3.39 5.56
N GLY A 28 -7.00 3.63 4.25
CA GLY A 28 -7.90 3.08 3.23
C GLY A 28 -7.92 1.55 3.23
N ALA A 29 -6.75 0.92 3.33
CA ALA A 29 -6.62 -0.53 3.42
C ALA A 29 -7.24 -1.10 4.70
N LEU A 30 -7.05 -0.42 5.84
CA LEU A 30 -7.64 -0.82 7.11
C LEU A 30 -9.17 -0.81 7.06
N ILE A 31 -9.77 0.20 6.43
CA ILE A 31 -11.23 0.28 6.25
C ILE A 31 -11.73 -0.92 5.44
N VAL A 32 -11.04 -1.27 4.35
CA VAL A 32 -11.41 -2.42 3.50
C VAL A 32 -11.31 -3.73 4.29
N ILE A 33 -10.23 -3.94 5.05
CA ILE A 33 -10.07 -5.14 5.89
C ILE A 33 -11.18 -5.22 6.96
N LEU A 34 -11.54 -4.09 7.58
CA LEU A 34 -12.59 -4.08 8.60
C LEU A 34 -13.95 -4.48 8.01
N LEU A 35 -14.32 -3.89 6.87
CA LEU A 35 -15.54 -4.25 6.14
C LEU A 35 -15.51 -5.71 5.68
N TYR A 36 -14.33 -6.20 5.28
CA TYR A 36 -14.13 -7.60 4.92
C TYR A 36 -14.51 -8.56 6.04
N LEU A 37 -13.92 -8.36 7.22
CA LEU A 37 -14.11 -9.26 8.36
C LEU A 37 -15.55 -9.25 8.91
N ILE A 38 -16.22 -8.09 8.89
CA ILE A 38 -17.55 -7.95 9.48
C ILE A 38 -18.66 -8.44 8.55
N PHE A 39 -18.54 -8.20 7.25
CA PHE A 39 -19.65 -8.35 6.31
C PHE A 39 -19.26 -9.11 5.04
N LEU A 40 -18.24 -8.61 4.34
CA LEU A 40 -17.93 -9.00 2.97
C LEU A 40 -17.46 -10.46 2.86
N ARG A 41 -16.74 -11.01 3.86
CA ARG A 41 -16.22 -12.38 3.82
C ARG A 41 -17.33 -13.41 3.62
N ASN A 42 -18.34 -13.41 4.50
CA ASN A 42 -19.44 -14.38 4.42
C ASN A 42 -20.29 -14.14 3.16
N MET A 43 -20.59 -12.88 2.84
CA MET A 43 -21.38 -12.53 1.66
C MET A 43 -20.73 -13.03 0.36
N LEU A 44 -19.41 -12.86 0.20
CA LEU A 44 -18.69 -13.28 -1.00
C LEU A 44 -18.60 -14.80 -1.11
N VAL A 45 -18.38 -15.50 0.00
CA VAL A 45 -18.36 -16.97 0.03
C VAL A 45 -19.72 -17.53 -0.35
N ASP A 46 -20.80 -17.03 0.25
CA ASP A 46 -22.17 -17.46 -0.05
C ASP A 46 -22.55 -17.18 -1.50
N SER A 47 -22.14 -16.02 -2.03
CA SER A 47 -22.39 -15.64 -3.42
C SER A 47 -21.67 -16.56 -4.41
N ILE A 48 -20.43 -16.95 -4.11
CA ILE A 48 -19.65 -17.86 -4.95
C ILE A 48 -20.27 -19.26 -4.90
N ILE A 49 -20.57 -19.79 -3.72
CA ILE A 49 -21.20 -21.11 -3.56
C ILE A 49 -22.56 -21.14 -4.27
N GLY A 50 -23.38 -20.11 -4.10
CA GLY A 50 -24.70 -20.00 -4.75
C GLY A 50 -24.63 -19.87 -6.28
N SER A 51 -23.51 -19.43 -6.84
CA SER A 51 -23.28 -19.37 -8.29
C SER A 51 -22.77 -20.69 -8.90
N MET A 52 -22.31 -21.64 -8.07
CA MET A 52 -21.80 -22.92 -8.54
C MET A 52 -22.94 -23.93 -8.84
N PRO A 53 -22.79 -24.78 -9.87
CA PRO A 53 -23.72 -25.88 -10.11
C PRO A 53 -23.69 -26.87 -8.93
N ALA A 54 -24.86 -27.37 -8.50
CA ALA A 54 -24.99 -28.32 -7.38
C ALA A 54 -24.18 -29.63 -7.57
N SER A 55 -23.79 -29.95 -8.81
CA SER A 55 -22.99 -31.13 -9.15
C SER A 55 -21.47 -30.90 -9.04
N PHE A 56 -21.02 -29.67 -8.75
CA PHE A 56 -19.60 -29.36 -8.66
C PHE A 56 -19.08 -29.72 -7.25
N PRO A 57 -18.11 -30.64 -7.12
CA PRO A 57 -17.50 -30.91 -5.82
C PRO A 57 -16.65 -29.71 -5.40
N TYR A 58 -17.00 -29.07 -4.29
CA TYR A 58 -16.19 -28.01 -3.69
C TYR A 58 -15.92 -28.31 -2.22
N GLU A 59 -14.76 -27.88 -1.75
CA GLU A 59 -14.42 -27.85 -0.34
C GLU A 59 -14.64 -26.42 0.17
N GLU A 60 -15.46 -26.26 1.22
CA GLU A 60 -15.80 -24.94 1.75
C GLU A 60 -14.56 -24.16 2.23
N GLY A 61 -13.55 -24.86 2.74
CA GLY A 61 -12.26 -24.28 3.13
C GLY A 61 -11.49 -23.68 1.95
N ALA A 62 -11.48 -24.36 0.80
CA ALA A 62 -10.80 -23.88 -0.41
C ALA A 62 -11.46 -22.63 -0.98
N VAL A 63 -12.80 -22.56 -0.95
CA VAL A 63 -13.54 -21.36 -1.40
C VAL A 63 -13.26 -20.17 -0.48
N LYS A 64 -13.28 -20.37 0.83
CA LYS A 64 -12.94 -19.32 1.82
C LYS A 64 -11.52 -18.80 1.60
N GLY A 65 -10.56 -19.69 1.42
CA GLY A 65 -9.17 -19.32 1.16
C GLY A 65 -8.97 -18.56 -0.15
N MET A 66 -9.66 -18.96 -1.21
CA MET A 66 -9.65 -18.23 -2.48
C MET A 66 -10.21 -16.80 -2.33
N VAL A 67 -11.31 -16.64 -1.59
CA VAL A 67 -11.90 -15.31 -1.33
C VAL A 67 -10.98 -14.46 -0.47
N ASP A 68 -10.40 -15.03 0.59
CA ASP A 68 -9.42 -14.36 1.46
C ASP A 68 -8.23 -13.86 0.61
N ALA A 69 -7.67 -14.71 -0.27
CA ALA A 69 -6.56 -14.35 -1.13
C ALA A 69 -6.93 -13.28 -2.17
N TRP A 70 -8.12 -13.39 -2.76
CA TRP A 70 -8.61 -12.40 -3.72
C TRP A 70 -8.76 -11.02 -3.09
N VAL A 71 -9.40 -10.92 -1.91
CA VAL A 71 -9.57 -9.64 -1.24
C VAL A 71 -8.23 -9.07 -0.78
N LEU A 72 -7.34 -9.89 -0.23
CA LEU A 72 -6.00 -9.44 0.17
C LEU A 72 -5.17 -8.93 -1.01
N SER A 73 -5.30 -9.53 -2.20
CA SER A 73 -4.66 -9.02 -3.42
C SER A 73 -5.16 -7.60 -3.76
N GLY A 74 -6.46 -7.35 -3.59
CA GLY A 74 -7.06 -6.03 -3.74
C GLY A 74 -6.53 -5.03 -2.71
N VAL A 75 -6.36 -5.46 -1.45
CA VAL A 75 -5.79 -4.63 -0.39
C VAL A 75 -4.36 -4.20 -0.73
N ILE A 76 -3.51 -5.11 -1.23
CA ILE A 76 -2.13 -4.78 -1.64
C ILE A 76 -2.13 -3.72 -2.75
N ALA A 77 -3.03 -3.84 -3.73
CA ALA A 77 -3.19 -2.85 -4.79
C ALA A 77 -3.61 -1.47 -4.24
N ILE A 78 -4.56 -1.43 -3.31
CA ILE A 78 -5.00 -0.20 -2.65
C ILE A 78 -3.84 0.45 -1.87
N VAL A 79 -3.10 -0.32 -1.08
CA VAL A 79 -1.95 0.20 -0.32
C VAL A 79 -0.90 0.81 -1.24
N SER A 80 -0.62 0.20 -2.41
CA SER A 80 0.32 0.79 -3.38
C SER A 80 -0.10 2.19 -3.81
N VAL A 81 -1.40 2.40 -4.05
CA VAL A 81 -1.94 3.70 -4.49
C VAL A 81 -1.98 4.71 -3.34
N THR A 82 -2.49 4.31 -2.18
CA THR A 82 -2.62 5.23 -1.03
C THR A 82 -1.26 5.59 -0.43
N THR A 83 -0.28 4.68 -0.46
CA THR A 83 1.09 4.95 -0.04
C THR A 83 1.77 5.93 -0.98
N THR A 84 1.66 5.74 -2.29
CA THR A 84 2.29 6.66 -3.24
C THR A 84 1.69 8.05 -3.17
N ALA A 85 0.36 8.16 -2.98
CA ALA A 85 -0.31 9.42 -2.69
C ALA A 85 0.18 10.06 -1.37
N GLY A 86 0.30 9.27 -0.30
CA GLY A 86 0.82 9.73 0.99
C GLY A 86 2.29 10.18 0.92
N ALA A 87 3.12 9.52 0.12
CA ALA A 87 4.50 9.92 -0.10
C ALA A 87 4.59 11.24 -0.88
N PHE A 88 3.70 11.49 -1.86
CA PHE A 88 3.63 12.78 -2.55
C PHE A 88 3.21 13.94 -1.64
N GLN A 89 2.56 13.67 -0.52
CA GLN A 89 2.24 14.71 0.46
C GLN A 89 3.49 15.42 0.99
N THR A 90 4.64 14.73 1.05
CA THR A 90 5.92 15.36 1.46
C THR A 90 6.36 16.44 0.47
N MET A 91 6.14 16.26 -0.84
CA MET A 91 6.38 17.28 -1.86
C MET A 91 5.45 18.49 -1.69
N VAL A 92 4.18 18.26 -1.36
CA VAL A 92 3.21 19.34 -1.13
C VAL A 92 3.60 20.15 0.12
N GLN A 93 3.95 19.46 1.22
CA GLN A 93 4.41 20.11 2.44
C GLN A 93 5.69 20.91 2.22
N ASP A 94 6.68 20.38 1.50
CA ASP A 94 7.92 21.11 1.20
C ASP A 94 7.67 22.37 0.35
N LYS A 95 6.61 22.40 -0.47
CA LYS A 95 6.20 23.62 -1.19
C LYS A 95 5.50 24.63 -0.28
N VAL A 96 4.64 24.16 0.62
CA VAL A 96 3.92 25.02 1.58
C VAL A 96 4.88 25.66 2.59
N ASP A 97 5.85 24.88 3.08
CA ASP A 97 6.84 25.33 4.07
C ASP A 97 7.98 26.17 3.46
N GLY A 98 7.99 26.39 2.14
CA GLY A 98 9.06 27.11 1.45
C GLY A 98 10.36 26.33 1.24
N LYS A 99 10.50 25.12 1.79
CA LYS A 99 11.68 24.24 1.66
C LYS A 99 12.03 23.88 0.22
N TYR A 100 11.03 23.90 -0.67
CA TYR A 100 11.25 23.74 -2.11
C TYR A 100 12.15 24.85 -2.69
N LEU A 101 12.01 26.09 -2.20
CA LEU A 101 12.84 27.23 -2.63
C LEU A 101 14.28 27.07 -2.13
N ASP A 102 14.47 26.57 -0.91
CA ASP A 102 15.81 26.26 -0.37
C ASP A 102 16.53 25.21 -1.23
N GLY A 103 15.78 24.23 -1.76
CA GLY A 103 16.30 23.25 -2.71
C GLY A 103 16.77 23.88 -4.04
N LEU A 104 16.07 24.90 -4.53
CA LEU A 104 16.46 25.63 -5.75
C LEU A 104 17.69 26.53 -5.55
N MET A 105 17.97 26.94 -4.32
CA MET A 105 19.20 27.68 -3.99
C MET A 105 20.45 26.78 -4.00
N THR A 106 20.28 25.46 -3.98
CA THR A 106 21.38 24.51 -4.23
C THR A 106 21.67 24.39 -5.73
N THR A 107 22.86 23.91 -6.11
CA THR A 107 23.26 23.69 -7.53
C THR A 107 22.43 22.62 -8.28
N MET A 108 21.30 22.18 -7.72
CA MET A 108 20.39 21.22 -8.33
C MET A 108 19.38 21.93 -9.24
N SER A 109 19.21 21.40 -10.45
CA SER A 109 18.15 21.89 -11.35
C SER A 109 16.76 21.48 -10.82
N PRO A 110 15.70 22.26 -11.13
CA PRO A 110 14.32 21.95 -10.72
C PRO A 110 13.86 20.55 -11.18
N LEU A 111 14.37 20.09 -12.33
CA LEU A 111 14.07 18.76 -12.86
C LEU A 111 14.63 17.65 -11.96
N LYS A 112 15.86 17.81 -11.45
CA LYS A 112 16.48 16.82 -10.53
C LYS A 112 15.70 16.72 -9.22
N ILE A 113 15.19 17.84 -8.71
CA ILE A 113 14.35 17.88 -7.50
C ILE A 113 13.05 17.11 -7.74
N SER A 114 12.33 17.39 -8.84
CA SER A 114 11.10 16.67 -9.19
C SER A 114 11.32 15.16 -9.38
N VAL A 115 12.39 14.77 -10.08
CA VAL A 115 12.75 13.35 -10.26
C VAL A 115 13.04 12.69 -8.91
N SER A 116 13.70 13.38 -8.00
CA SER A 116 13.99 12.83 -6.66
C SER A 116 12.73 12.56 -5.84
N TYR A 117 11.69 13.40 -5.97
CA TYR A 117 10.39 13.15 -5.34
C TYR A 117 9.72 11.91 -5.92
N VAL A 118 9.64 11.81 -7.25
CA VAL A 118 9.02 10.65 -7.92
C VAL A 118 9.75 9.34 -7.55
N LEU A 119 11.10 9.36 -7.58
CA LEU A 119 11.89 8.19 -7.22
C LEU A 119 11.71 7.80 -5.75
N SER A 120 11.64 8.78 -4.83
CA SER A 120 11.36 8.51 -3.42
C SER A 120 9.97 7.93 -3.21
N THR A 121 8.95 8.45 -3.88
CA THR A 121 7.58 7.93 -3.84
C THR A 121 7.51 6.49 -4.34
N PHE A 122 8.22 6.16 -5.41
CA PHE A 122 8.31 4.80 -5.94
C PHE A 122 8.94 3.84 -4.92
N VAL A 123 10.08 4.22 -4.31
CA VAL A 123 10.76 3.40 -3.31
C VAL A 123 9.89 3.18 -2.07
N ILE A 124 9.23 4.23 -1.58
CA ILE A 124 8.32 4.14 -0.42
C ILE A 124 7.13 3.22 -0.75
N GLY A 125 6.51 3.41 -1.91
CA GLY A 125 5.41 2.56 -2.38
C GLY A 125 5.82 1.10 -2.45
N LEU A 126 6.98 0.79 -3.03
CA LEU A 126 7.49 -0.56 -3.13
C LEU A 126 7.72 -1.19 -1.74
N ILE A 127 8.37 -0.47 -0.82
CA ILE A 127 8.63 -0.98 0.54
C ILE A 127 7.32 -1.28 1.27
N MET A 128 6.34 -0.37 1.22
CA MET A 128 5.06 -0.54 1.92
C MET A 128 4.20 -1.64 1.29
N SER A 129 4.22 -1.79 -0.03
CA SER A 129 3.55 -2.89 -0.72
C SER A 129 4.17 -4.24 -0.36
N VAL A 130 5.51 -4.34 -0.25
CA VAL A 130 6.18 -5.57 0.22
C VAL A 130 5.82 -5.88 1.66
N ILE A 131 5.81 -4.89 2.56
CA ILE A 131 5.37 -5.08 3.95
C ILE A 131 3.93 -5.60 4.00
N THR A 132 3.03 -4.98 3.22
CA THR A 132 1.62 -5.39 3.16
C THR A 132 1.49 -6.80 2.61
N PHE A 133 2.24 -7.15 1.57
CA PHE A 133 2.27 -8.50 1.03
C PHE A 133 2.68 -9.54 2.07
N ILE A 134 3.73 -9.27 2.85
CA ILE A 134 4.16 -10.16 3.95
C ILE A 134 3.02 -10.31 4.98
N ILE A 135 2.36 -9.21 5.37
CA ILE A 135 1.23 -9.25 6.30
C ILE A 135 0.07 -10.08 5.74
N SER A 136 -0.26 -9.91 4.45
CA SER A 136 -1.30 -10.66 3.78
C SER A 136 -1.00 -12.17 3.73
N VAL A 137 0.24 -12.56 3.44
CA VAL A 137 0.66 -13.97 3.46
C VAL A 137 0.55 -14.56 4.87
N ILE A 138 1.00 -13.84 5.90
CA ILE A 138 0.87 -14.27 7.30
C ILE A 138 -0.61 -14.46 7.66
N PHE A 139 -1.48 -13.55 7.23
CA PHE A 139 -2.92 -13.66 7.47
C PHE A 139 -3.54 -14.90 6.80
N LEU A 140 -3.14 -15.23 5.57
CA LEU A 140 -3.62 -16.43 4.86
C LEU A 140 -3.22 -17.71 5.58
N ILE A 141 -1.95 -17.82 5.97
CA ILE A 141 -1.44 -18.96 6.72
C ILE A 141 -2.19 -19.10 8.05
N ALA A 142 -2.40 -17.99 8.78
CA ALA A 142 -3.13 -18.00 10.05
C ALA A 142 -4.62 -18.36 9.89
N SER A 143 -5.22 -18.07 8.74
CA SER A 143 -6.62 -18.38 8.44
C SER A 143 -6.84 -19.83 8.03
N GLY A 144 -5.80 -20.67 8.02
CA GLY A 144 -5.89 -22.10 7.72
C GLY A 144 -6.09 -22.41 6.24
N THR A 145 -5.81 -21.45 5.36
CA THR A 145 -5.77 -21.70 3.92
C THR A 145 -4.42 -22.34 3.59
N GLU A 146 -4.42 -23.58 3.11
CA GLU A 146 -3.22 -24.21 2.57
C GLU A 146 -2.75 -23.38 1.36
N VAL A 147 -1.53 -22.85 1.45
CA VAL A 147 -0.87 -22.06 0.39
C VAL A 147 -0.20 -23.00 -0.61
#